data_AF-A0A5R9LVV8-F1
#
_entry.id   AF-A0A5R9LVV8-F1
#
_cell.length_a   1.000
_cell.length_b   1.000
_cell.length_c   1.000
_cell.angle_alpha   90.00
_cell.angle_beta   90.00
_cell.angle_gamma   90.00
#
_symmetry.space_group_name_H-M   'P 1'
#
loop_
_entity.id
_entity.type
_entity.pdbx_description
1 polymer ?
#
loop_
_entity_poly.entity_id
_entity_poly.type
_entity_poly.pdbx_seq_one_letter_code
_entity_poly.pdbx_strand_id
1 'polypeptide(L)'
;MSAELFEGRTTAAVEGEVIVFLIGMRINNFWALRSWWPVMRAMPRMLKELSREKERGLLGFRLHLGMPRVFEVTQYWESREQLIAYASAQDGEHRPAWAAFSRRVRAGKNKVGFFHETYAVPAGSYEQVYINMPAFGLGEATGVIPVGRRGESAKERLAYRAG
;
A
#
# COMPACT_ATOMS: atom_id res chain seq x y z
N MET A 1 -14.64 -18.10 6.79
CA MET A 1 -15.29 -18.05 5.46
C MET A 1 -14.19 -17.98 4.42
N SER A 2 -14.22 -18.84 3.41
CA SER A 2 -13.30 -18.75 2.26
C SER A 2 -13.56 -17.44 1.53
N ALA A 3 -12.51 -16.77 1.07
CA ALA A 3 -12.67 -15.60 0.21
C ALA A 3 -13.35 -16.00 -1.10
N GLU A 4 -14.24 -15.15 -1.61
CA GLU A 4 -14.85 -15.32 -2.93
C GLU A 4 -13.77 -15.36 -4.01
N LEU A 5 -13.88 -16.31 -4.94
CA LEU A 5 -12.95 -16.48 -6.05
C LEU A 5 -13.57 -15.92 -7.33
N PHE A 6 -12.82 -15.06 -8.02
CA PHE A 6 -13.19 -14.62 -9.36
C PHE A 6 -12.56 -15.56 -10.39
N GLU A 7 -13.39 -16.39 -11.03
CA GLU A 7 -12.95 -17.28 -12.10
C GLU A 7 -12.64 -16.49 -13.39
N GLY A 8 -11.60 -16.92 -14.12
CA GLY A 8 -11.18 -16.27 -15.35
C GLY A 8 -10.25 -15.08 -15.15
N ARG A 9 -10.04 -14.31 -16.22
CA ARG A 9 -9.11 -13.17 -16.24
C ARG A 9 -9.84 -11.89 -15.88
N THR A 10 -9.40 -11.24 -14.81
CA THR A 10 -9.95 -9.98 -14.31
C THR A 10 -8.86 -8.91 -14.17
N THR A 11 -9.29 -7.66 -13.96
CA THR A 11 -8.43 -6.49 -13.77
C THR A 11 -9.08 -5.54 -12.75
N ALA A 12 -8.33 -4.52 -12.33
CA ALA A 12 -8.83 -3.53 -11.38
C ALA A 12 -9.82 -2.55 -12.07
N ALA A 13 -10.85 -2.13 -11.35
CA ALA A 13 -11.83 -1.15 -11.81
C ALA A 13 -11.34 0.30 -11.66
N VAL A 14 -10.08 0.51 -11.25
CA VAL A 14 -9.48 1.83 -11.06
C VAL A 14 -9.51 2.70 -12.31
N GLU A 15 -9.69 4.00 -12.10
CA GLU A 15 -9.69 5.04 -13.12
C GLU A 15 -8.86 6.23 -12.63
N GLY A 16 -8.23 6.94 -13.57
CA GLY A 16 -7.40 8.10 -13.24
C GLY A 16 -5.97 7.75 -12.86
N GLU A 17 -5.35 8.63 -12.07
CA GLU A 17 -4.01 8.42 -11.49
C GLU A 17 -4.09 7.48 -10.30
N VAL A 18 -3.00 6.76 -10.04
CA VAL A 18 -2.84 5.97 -8.82
C VAL A 18 -1.48 6.24 -8.22
N ILE A 19 -1.44 6.45 -6.91
CA ILE A 19 -0.20 6.42 -6.16
C ILE A 19 -0.01 5.06 -5.52
N VAL A 20 1.13 4.44 -5.79
CA VAL A 20 1.57 3.22 -5.12
C VAL A 20 2.66 3.60 -4.12
N PHE A 21 2.36 3.42 -2.84
CA PHE A 21 3.27 3.76 -1.74
C PHE A 21 3.70 2.49 -1.00
N LEU A 22 4.97 2.11 -1.15
CA LEU A 22 5.56 1.00 -0.40
C LEU A 22 6.20 1.61 0.83
N ILE A 23 5.89 1.07 2.01
CA ILE A 23 6.52 1.50 3.26
C ILE A 23 6.78 0.29 4.14
N GLY A 24 7.96 0.23 4.73
CA GLY A 24 8.31 -0.92 5.53
C GLY A 24 9.50 -0.75 6.43
N MET A 25 9.74 -1.79 7.21
CA MET A 25 10.90 -1.93 8.07
C MET A 25 11.61 -3.26 7.82
N ARG A 26 12.92 -3.27 8.06
CA ARG A 26 13.74 -4.48 8.07
C ARG A 26 14.38 -4.69 9.44
N ILE A 27 14.25 -5.90 9.99
CA ILE A 27 14.93 -6.30 11.22
C ILE A 27 16.37 -6.71 10.90
N ASN A 28 17.32 -5.84 11.26
CA ASN A 28 18.75 -6.12 11.07
C ASN A 28 19.27 -7.01 12.22
N ASN A 29 18.78 -6.79 13.44
CA ASN A 29 19.11 -7.60 14.61
C ASN A 29 17.83 -8.04 15.36
N PHE A 30 17.52 -9.34 15.34
CA PHE A 30 16.33 -9.91 15.99
C PHE A 30 16.31 -9.69 17.51
N TRP A 31 17.47 -9.75 18.16
CA TRP A 31 17.62 -9.56 19.62
C TRP A 31 17.33 -8.13 20.07
N ALA A 32 17.31 -7.17 19.13
CA ALA A 32 16.99 -5.78 19.41
C ALA A 32 15.47 -5.53 19.49
N LEU A 33 14.73 -6.35 20.24
CA LEU A 33 13.26 -6.30 20.33
C LEU A 33 12.74 -4.90 20.68
N ARG A 34 13.41 -4.21 21.62
CA ARG A 34 13.05 -2.84 22.03
C ARG A 34 13.19 -1.81 20.91
N SER A 35 13.98 -2.10 19.88
CA SER A 35 14.18 -1.23 18.72
C SER A 35 13.10 -1.45 17.65
N TRP A 36 12.80 -2.70 17.27
CA TRP A 36 11.89 -2.97 16.15
C TRP A 36 10.42 -3.19 16.55
N TRP A 37 10.12 -3.74 17.72
CA TRP A 37 8.74 -4.07 18.12
C TRP A 37 7.78 -2.88 18.13
N PRO A 38 8.17 -1.70 18.66
CA PRO A 38 7.26 -0.55 18.66
C PRO A 38 7.00 0.01 17.25
N VAL A 39 7.98 -0.10 16.34
CA VAL A 39 7.83 0.32 14.94
C VAL A 39 6.82 -0.59 14.24
N MET A 40 6.96 -1.90 14.41
CA MET A 40 6.02 -2.90 13.89
C MET A 40 4.58 -2.62 14.35
N ARG A 41 4.38 -2.24 15.62
CA ARG A 41 3.06 -1.97 16.19
C ARG A 41 2.43 -0.64 15.74
N ALA A 42 3.21 0.27 15.16
CA ALA A 42 2.71 1.59 14.75
C ALA A 42 1.90 1.53 13.44
N MET A 43 2.38 0.80 12.44
CA MET A 43 1.73 0.70 11.12
C MET A 43 0.27 0.21 11.19
N PRO A 44 -0.09 -0.85 11.94
CA PRO A 44 -1.48 -1.29 12.03
C PRO A 44 -2.45 -0.25 12.60
N ARG A 45 -1.97 0.65 13.48
CA ARG A 45 -2.81 1.74 14.03
C ARG A 45 -3.11 2.80 12.98
N MET A 46 -2.06 3.21 12.26
CA MET A 46 -2.15 4.15 11.14
C MET A 46 -3.10 3.63 10.05
N LEU A 47 -2.95 2.36 9.67
CA LEU A 47 -3.83 1.73 8.68
C LEU A 47 -5.28 1.63 9.16
N LYS A 48 -5.50 1.38 10.46
CA LYS A 48 -6.84 1.34 11.05
C LYS A 48 -7.53 2.71 11.05
N GLU A 49 -6.78 3.80 11.29
CA GLU A 49 -7.27 5.17 11.13
C GLU A 49 -7.64 5.45 9.67
N LEU A 50 -6.71 5.21 8.74
CA LEU A 50 -6.94 5.42 7.30
C LEU A 50 -8.12 4.61 6.76
N SER A 51 -8.32 3.39 7.26
CA SER A 51 -9.46 2.54 6.86
C SER A 51 -10.82 3.08 7.32
N ARG A 52 -10.85 3.90 8.38
CA ARG A 52 -12.07 4.52 8.90
C ARG A 52 -12.38 5.83 8.20
N GLU A 53 -11.34 6.56 7.81
CA GLU A 53 -11.44 7.89 7.21
C GLU A 53 -11.11 7.82 5.72
N LYS A 54 -11.99 7.17 4.95
CA LYS A 54 -11.82 6.98 3.50
C LYS A 54 -11.62 8.28 2.73
N GLU A 55 -12.17 9.39 3.23
CA GLU A 55 -12.02 10.74 2.67
C GLU A 55 -10.55 11.20 2.59
N ARG A 56 -9.64 10.55 3.34
CA ARG A 56 -8.21 10.84 3.27
C ARG A 56 -7.52 10.29 2.02
N GLY A 57 -8.22 9.54 1.17
CA GLY A 57 -7.71 9.15 -0.15
C GLY A 57 -7.00 7.79 -0.23
N LEU A 58 -6.98 7.02 0.86
CA LEU A 58 -6.45 5.66 0.83
C LEU A 58 -7.49 4.72 0.17
N LEU A 59 -7.17 4.23 -1.02
CA LEU A 59 -7.98 3.24 -1.74
C LEU A 59 -7.90 1.86 -1.09
N GLY A 60 -6.72 1.49 -0.61
CA GLY A 60 -6.50 0.20 0.03
C GLY A 60 -5.05 -0.04 0.37
N PHE A 61 -4.78 -1.14 1.08
CA PHE A 61 -3.43 -1.51 1.45
C PHE A 61 -3.28 -3.03 1.53
N ARG A 62 -2.06 -3.52 1.39
CA ARG A 62 -1.70 -4.91 1.62
C ARG A 62 -0.44 -5.03 2.45
N LEU A 63 -0.51 -5.87 3.48
CA LEU A 63 0.64 -6.27 4.27
C LEU A 63 1.41 -7.36 3.51
N HIS A 64 2.72 -7.20 3.40
CA HIS A 64 3.66 -8.15 2.82
C HIS A 64 4.70 -8.51 3.87
N LEU A 65 4.80 -9.80 4.17
CA LEU A 65 5.76 -10.33 5.13
C LEU A 65 6.90 -10.99 4.37
N GLY A 66 7.97 -10.24 4.13
CA GLY A 66 9.23 -10.76 3.62
C GLY A 66 9.98 -11.52 4.71
N MET A 67 9.47 -12.70 5.04
CA MET A 67 9.99 -13.52 6.12
C MET A 67 11.47 -13.85 5.90
N PRO A 68 12.31 -13.80 6.96
CA PRO A 68 11.93 -13.58 8.35
C PRO A 68 12.11 -12.13 8.85
N ARG A 69 12.45 -11.16 7.99
CA ARG A 69 13.00 -9.86 8.43
C ARG A 69 12.28 -8.62 7.94
N VAL A 70 11.51 -8.70 6.87
CA VAL A 70 10.91 -7.53 6.21
C VAL A 70 9.41 -7.50 6.48
N PHE A 71 8.95 -6.35 6.95
CA PHE A 71 7.54 -6.03 7.13
C PHE A 71 7.25 -4.85 6.25
N GLU A 72 6.46 -5.07 5.20
CA GLU A 72 6.17 -4.10 4.17
C GLU A 72 4.66 -3.92 4.05
N VAL A 73 4.24 -2.70 3.76
CA VAL A 73 2.87 -2.38 3.42
C VAL A 73 2.88 -1.67 2.08
N THR A 74 2.18 -2.25 1.11
CA THR A 74 1.83 -1.60 -0.15
C THR A 74 0.53 -0.85 0.06
N GLN A 75 0.50 0.45 -0.20
CA GLN A 75 -0.69 1.30 -0.10
C GLN A 75 -1.04 1.87 -1.48
N TYR A 76 -2.33 1.96 -1.76
CA TYR A 76 -2.87 2.56 -2.97
C TYR A 76 -3.61 3.84 -2.59
N TRP A 77 -3.30 4.96 -3.22
CA TRP A 77 -3.97 6.25 -2.98
C TRP A 77 -4.50 6.84 -4.27
N GLU A 78 -5.58 7.63 -4.17
CA GLU A 78 -6.20 8.30 -5.32
C GLU A 78 -5.31 9.42 -5.87
N SER A 79 -4.60 10.16 -5.01
CA SER A 79 -3.72 11.24 -5.45
C SER A 79 -2.50 11.47 -4.57
N ARG A 80 -1.48 12.10 -5.17
CA ARG A 80 -0.27 12.54 -4.46
C ARG A 80 -0.60 13.54 -3.36
N GLU A 81 -1.53 14.44 -3.64
CA GLU A 81 -1.92 15.53 -2.74
C GLU A 81 -2.52 14.98 -1.45
N GLN A 82 -3.38 13.96 -1.55
CA GLN A 82 -3.97 13.29 -0.40
C GLN A 82 -2.92 12.52 0.41
N LEU A 83 -1.99 11.81 -0.25
CA LEU A 83 -0.88 11.14 0.45
C LEU A 83 -0.03 12.15 1.23
N ILE A 84 0.33 13.28 0.61
CA ILE A 84 1.14 14.33 1.25
C ILE A 84 0.35 15.02 2.37
N ALA A 85 -0.93 15.29 2.16
CA ALA A 85 -1.81 15.86 3.18
C ALA A 85 -1.86 14.96 4.42
N TYR A 86 -2.01 13.64 4.23
CA TYR A 86 -1.97 12.69 5.35
C TYR A 86 -0.59 12.66 6.04
N ALA A 87 0.49 12.61 5.26
CA ALA A 87 1.84 12.55 5.80
C ALA A 87 2.20 13.80 6.62
N SER A 88 1.62 14.95 6.28
CA SER A 88 1.88 16.24 6.93
C SER A 88 0.84 16.66 7.97
N ALA A 89 -0.29 15.95 8.06
CA ALA A 89 -1.37 16.23 8.99
C ALA A 89 -0.86 16.28 10.44
N GLN A 90 -1.32 17.28 11.17
CA GLN A 90 -0.95 17.46 12.58
C GLN A 90 -1.83 16.60 13.51
N ASP A 91 -3.03 16.28 13.02
CA ASP A 91 -4.08 15.49 13.62
C ASP A 91 -4.16 14.11 12.92
N GLY A 92 -3.47 13.14 13.50
CA GLY A 92 -3.51 11.76 13.03
C GLY A 92 -2.43 10.89 13.65
N GLU A 93 -2.57 9.58 13.53
CA GLU A 93 -1.64 8.59 14.05
C GLU A 93 -0.27 8.65 13.35
N HIS A 94 -0.18 9.21 12.14
CA HIS A 94 1.08 9.30 11.38
C HIS A 94 2.17 10.08 12.13
N ARG A 95 1.88 11.29 12.62
CA ARG A 95 2.86 12.14 13.31
C ARG A 95 3.44 11.51 14.60
N PRO A 96 2.64 11.02 15.56
CA PRO A 96 3.17 10.37 16.76
C PRO A 96 3.87 9.05 16.40
N ALA A 97 3.36 8.28 15.43
CA ALA A 97 4.04 7.09 14.93
C ALA A 97 5.42 7.42 14.37
N TRP A 98 5.52 8.44 13.51
CA TRP A 98 6.75 8.91 12.90
C TRP A 98 7.74 9.42 13.94
N ALA A 99 7.32 10.29 14.86
CA ALA A 99 8.19 10.78 15.94
C ALA A 99 8.73 9.65 16.83
N ALA A 100 7.86 8.68 17.14
CA ALA A 100 8.20 7.51 17.93
C ALA A 100 9.12 6.54 17.18
N PHE A 101 8.99 6.47 15.87
CA PHE A 101 9.85 5.72 14.96
C PHE A 101 11.22 6.38 14.81
N SER A 102 11.30 7.68 14.46
CA SER A 102 12.56 8.41 14.27
C SER A 102 13.43 8.37 15.53
N ARG A 103 12.82 8.53 16.72
CA ARG A 103 13.53 8.38 18.00
C ARG A 103 14.16 7.00 18.16
N ARG A 104 13.45 5.94 17.74
CA ARG A 104 13.90 4.54 17.90
C ARG A 104 14.92 4.12 16.87
N VAL A 105 14.79 4.57 15.63
CA VAL A 105 15.85 4.39 14.62
C VAL A 105 17.13 5.06 15.09
N ARG A 106 17.03 6.31 15.57
CA ARG A 106 18.21 7.04 16.10
C ARG A 106 18.85 6.31 17.28
N ALA A 107 18.06 5.85 18.25
CA ALA A 107 18.57 5.10 19.41
C ALA A 107 19.08 3.70 19.06
N GLY A 108 18.46 3.06 18.07
CA GLY A 108 18.78 1.70 17.61
C GLY A 108 19.99 1.63 16.69
N LYS A 109 20.46 2.77 16.15
CA LYS A 109 21.48 2.81 15.08
C LYS A 109 21.08 1.85 13.96
N ASN A 110 21.91 0.84 13.72
CA ASN A 110 21.80 -0.08 12.58
C ASN A 110 20.92 -1.30 12.90
N LYS A 111 20.20 -1.33 14.04
CA LYS A 111 19.41 -2.49 14.48
C LYS A 111 18.10 -2.65 13.70
N VAL A 112 17.58 -1.58 13.11
CA VAL A 112 16.35 -1.54 12.32
C VAL A 112 16.59 -0.73 11.06
N GLY A 113 16.24 -1.31 9.91
CA GLY A 113 16.15 -0.59 8.64
C GLY A 113 14.72 -0.11 8.40
N PHE A 114 14.58 0.92 7.60
CA PHE A 114 13.30 1.47 7.18
C PHE A 114 13.43 1.93 5.73
N PHE A 115 12.34 1.80 5.00
CA PHE A 115 12.27 2.23 3.62
C PHE A 115 10.86 2.73 3.32
N HIS A 116 10.80 3.59 2.33
CA HIS A 116 9.58 3.96 1.66
C HIS A 116 9.85 4.28 0.20
N GLU A 117 8.91 3.97 -0.68
CA GLU A 117 8.98 4.24 -2.11
C GLU A 117 7.61 4.76 -2.55
N THR A 118 7.60 5.88 -3.29
CA THR A 118 6.36 6.49 -3.78
C THR A 118 6.40 6.50 -5.29
N TYR A 119 5.44 5.85 -5.92
CA TYR A 119 5.25 5.83 -7.36
C TYR A 119 3.97 6.58 -7.71
N ALA A 120 4.10 7.71 -8.38
CA ALA A 120 2.97 8.42 -8.97
C ALA A 120 2.77 7.91 -10.40
N VAL A 121 1.69 7.16 -10.63
CA VAL A 121 1.46 6.46 -11.88
C VAL A 121 0.24 7.05 -12.59
N PRO A 122 0.42 7.81 -13.69
CA PRO A 122 -0.68 8.45 -14.38
C PRO A 122 -1.58 7.43 -15.08
N ALA A 123 -2.80 7.86 -15.42
CA ALA A 123 -3.74 7.07 -16.20
C ALA A 123 -3.12 6.59 -17.53
N GLY A 124 -3.26 5.30 -17.83
CA GLY A 124 -2.61 4.68 -18.98
C GLY A 124 -1.09 4.56 -18.80
N SER A 125 -0.63 4.26 -17.59
CA SER A 125 0.76 3.87 -17.32
C SER A 125 0.86 2.73 -16.29
N TYR A 126 -0.25 2.05 -16.05
CA TYR A 126 -0.33 0.87 -15.21
C TYR A 126 -1.24 -0.19 -15.85
N GLU A 127 -0.99 -1.45 -15.53
CA GLU A 127 -1.88 -2.55 -15.91
C GLU A 127 -1.89 -3.62 -14.81
N GLN A 128 -3.00 -4.33 -14.68
CA GLN A 128 -3.15 -5.42 -13.73
C GLN A 128 -3.93 -6.56 -14.38
N VAL A 129 -3.51 -7.79 -14.07
CA VAL A 129 -4.27 -9.00 -14.40
C VAL A 129 -4.30 -9.91 -13.18
N TYR A 130 -5.49 -10.42 -12.90
CA TYR A 130 -5.74 -11.41 -11.86
C TYR A 130 -6.39 -12.63 -12.52
N ILE A 131 -6.00 -13.84 -12.11
CA ILE A 131 -6.52 -15.09 -12.70
C ILE A 131 -6.88 -16.05 -11.58
N ASN A 132 -8.15 -16.48 -11.53
CA ASN A 132 -8.65 -17.50 -10.60
C ASN A 132 -8.27 -17.22 -9.14
N MET A 133 -8.40 -15.97 -8.71
CA MET A 133 -7.99 -15.52 -7.38
C MET A 133 -9.03 -14.59 -6.75
N PRO A 134 -9.06 -14.48 -5.41
CA PRO A 134 -9.84 -13.43 -4.76
C PRO A 134 -9.42 -12.03 -5.22
N ALA A 135 -10.25 -11.03 -4.92
CA ALA A 135 -9.87 -9.63 -5.12
C ALA A 135 -8.50 -9.36 -4.45
N PHE A 136 -7.60 -8.74 -5.19
CA PHE A 136 -6.21 -8.58 -4.78
C PHE A 136 -5.62 -7.27 -5.25
N GLY A 137 -4.66 -6.75 -4.49
CA GLY A 137 -3.93 -5.53 -4.82
C GLY A 137 -4.87 -4.37 -5.12
N LEU A 138 -4.65 -3.71 -6.25
CA LEU A 138 -5.48 -2.60 -6.71
C LEU A 138 -6.92 -3.00 -7.02
N GLY A 139 -7.17 -4.24 -7.44
CA GLY A 139 -8.52 -4.76 -7.67
C GLY A 139 -9.34 -4.93 -6.38
N GLU A 140 -8.69 -5.23 -5.25
CA GLU A 140 -9.34 -5.19 -3.94
C GLU A 140 -9.66 -3.75 -3.51
N ALA A 141 -8.75 -2.82 -3.82
CA ALA A 141 -8.87 -1.41 -3.45
C ALA A 141 -9.96 -0.67 -4.26
N THR A 142 -10.20 -1.07 -5.51
CA THR A 142 -11.05 -0.32 -6.45
C THR A 142 -12.19 -1.12 -7.07
N GLY A 143 -12.23 -2.44 -6.84
CA GLY A 143 -13.16 -3.36 -7.47
C GLY A 143 -12.52 -4.17 -8.60
N VAL A 144 -13.17 -5.27 -8.96
CA VAL A 144 -12.68 -6.25 -9.94
C VAL A 144 -13.66 -6.32 -11.11
N ILE A 145 -13.14 -6.23 -12.35
CA ILE A 145 -13.92 -6.32 -13.59
C ILE A 145 -13.28 -7.30 -14.58
N PRO A 146 -14.02 -7.84 -15.57
CA PRO A 146 -13.44 -8.69 -16.62
C PRO A 146 -12.31 -7.96 -17.38
N VAL A 147 -11.20 -8.67 -17.66
CA VAL A 147 -10.00 -8.07 -18.28
C VAL A 147 -10.31 -7.37 -19.62
N GLY A 148 -11.21 -7.94 -20.42
CA GLY A 148 -11.62 -7.41 -21.72
C GLY A 148 -12.25 -6.02 -21.67
N ARG A 149 -12.65 -5.53 -20.48
CA ARG A 149 -13.13 -4.14 -20.30
C ARG A 149 -12.01 -3.10 -20.43
N ARG A 150 -10.76 -3.49 -20.20
CA ARG A 150 -9.58 -2.62 -20.29
C ARG A 150 -8.61 -3.04 -21.41
N GLY A 151 -8.74 -4.25 -21.95
CA GLY A 151 -7.94 -4.77 -23.07
C GLY A 151 -7.38 -6.16 -22.81
N GLU A 152 -7.31 -6.99 -23.87
CA GLU A 152 -6.86 -8.38 -23.76
C GLU A 152 -5.34 -8.48 -23.63
N SER A 153 -4.61 -7.56 -24.26
CA SER A 153 -3.15 -7.46 -24.18
C SER A 153 -2.69 -6.46 -23.12
N ALA A 154 -1.46 -6.64 -22.61
CA ALA A 154 -0.84 -5.68 -21.70
C ALA A 154 -0.68 -4.29 -22.35
N LYS A 155 -0.37 -4.25 -23.66
CA LYS A 155 -0.24 -2.99 -24.41
C LYS A 155 -1.54 -2.19 -24.44
N GLU A 156 -2.67 -2.85 -24.67
CA GLU A 156 -3.98 -2.19 -24.66
C GLU A 156 -4.31 -1.64 -23.27
N ARG A 157 -4.07 -2.41 -22.21
CA ARG A 157 -4.30 -1.96 -20.83
C ARG A 157 -3.38 -0.80 -20.43
N LEU A 158 -2.10 -0.86 -20.80
CA LEU A 158 -1.16 0.24 -20.58
C LEU A 158 -1.48 1.48 -21.41
N ALA A 159 -2.29 1.38 -22.46
CA ALA A 159 -2.78 2.54 -23.21
C ALA A 159 -4.16 3.02 -22.75
N TYR A 160 -4.83 2.27 -21.88
CA TYR A 160 -6.20 2.54 -21.45
C TYR A 160 -6.28 3.85 -20.64
N ARG A 161 -7.19 4.72 -21.03
CA ARG A 161 -7.59 5.91 -20.28
C ARG A 161 -9.11 5.90 -20.19
N ALA A 162 -9.65 6.08 -18.99
CA ALA A 162 -11.08 6.29 -18.84
C ALA A 162 -11.46 7.55 -19.64
N GLY A 163 -12.53 7.46 -20.42
CA GLY A 163 -13.00 8.55 -21.29
C GLY A 163 -13.76 9.62 -20.53
#